data_AF-A0A954IUS2-F1
#
_entry.id   AF-A0A954IUS2-F1
#
_cell.length_a   1.000
_cell.length_b   1.000
_cell.length_c   1.000
_cell.angle_alpha   90.00
_cell.angle_beta   90.00
_cell.angle_gamma   90.00
#
_symmetry.space_group_name_H-M   'P 1'
#
loop_
_entity.id
_entity.type
_entity.pdbx_description
1 polymer ?
#
loop_
_entity_poly.entity_id
_entity_poly.type
_entity_poly.pdbx_seq_one_letter_code
_entity_poly.pdbx_strand_id
1 'polypeptide(L)' 'QEAMPWAFCGFTAIASLTLFFSFQRKLFVRFFVPRDEWKEALRSLPRDPEFGRGMRIVAVLQFAVALVFGLVSLWLTLVE' A
#
# COMPACT_ATOMS: atom_id res chain seq x y z
N GLN A 1 -20.48 -10.68 -9.78
CA GLN A 1 -19.45 -11.46 -9.04
C GLN A 1 -18.01 -11.16 -9.48
N GLU A 2 -17.75 -10.81 -10.74
CA GLU A 2 -16.37 -10.64 -11.24
C GLU A 2 -15.56 -9.50 -10.58
N ALA A 3 -16.21 -8.44 -10.07
CA ALA A 3 -15.51 -7.28 -9.51
C ALA A 3 -14.80 -7.53 -8.16
N MET A 4 -15.27 -8.50 -7.37
CA MET A 4 -14.75 -8.79 -6.03
C MET A 4 -13.30 -9.35 -6.03
N PRO A 5 -12.96 -10.37 -6.85
CA PRO A 5 -11.58 -10.86 -6.95
C PRO A 5 -10.63 -9.82 -7.57
N TRP A 6 -11.09 -8.99 -8.50
CA TRP A 6 -10.29 -7.88 -9.02
C TRP A 6 -10.00 -6.82 -7.96
N ALA A 7 -10.98 -6.49 -7.11
CA ALA A 7 -10.78 -5.60 -5.97
C ALA A 7 -9.77 -6.21 -4.99
N PHE A 8 -9.88 -7.49 -4.64
CA PHE A 8 -8.91 -8.19 -3.80
C PHE A 8 -7.47 -8.09 -4.35
N CYS A 9 -7.28 -8.42 -5.63
CA CYS A 9 -5.98 -8.34 -6.29
C CYS A 9 -5.45 -6.89 -6.32
N GLY A 10 -6.32 -5.92 -6.61
CA GLY A 10 -5.96 -4.50 -6.62
C GLY A 10 -5.52 -3.99 -5.26
N PHE A 11 -6.32 -4.20 -4.21
CA PHE A 11 -5.96 -3.78 -2.85
C PHE A 11 -4.74 -4.51 -2.31
N THR A 12 -4.57 -5.81 -2.64
CA THR A 12 -3.38 -6.57 -2.25
C THR A 12 -2.13 -6.03 -2.94
N ALA A 13 -2.19 -5.75 -4.25
CA ALA A 13 -1.07 -5.18 -4.99
C ALA A 13 -0.68 -3.80 -4.45
N ILE A 14 -1.66 -2.93 -4.18
CA ILE A 14 -1.41 -1.61 -3.60
C ILE A 14 -0.81 -1.75 -2.20
N ALA A 15 -1.36 -2.62 -1.34
CA ALA A 15 -0.81 -2.88 0.00
C ALA A 15 0.65 -3.37 -0.06
N SER A 16 0.96 -4.30 -0.97
CA SER A 16 2.33 -4.80 -1.17
C SER A 16 3.27 -3.71 -1.68
N LEU A 17 2.84 -2.86 -2.61
CA LEU A 17 3.58 -1.70 -3.10
C LEU A 17 3.84 -0.69 -1.97
N THR A 18 2.82 -0.36 -1.17
CA THR A 18 2.96 0.54 -0.02
C THR A 18 3.90 -0.03 1.04
N LEU A 19 3.85 -1.34 1.29
CA LEU A 19 4.79 -2.01 2.19
C LEU A 19 6.22 -1.99 1.63
N PHE A 20 6.38 -2.26 0.34
CA PHE A 20 7.67 -2.21 -0.35
C PHE A 20 8.29 -0.82 -0.29
N PHE A 21 7.50 0.23 -0.55
CA PHE A 21 7.93 1.63 -0.42
C PHE A 21 8.24 2.02 1.03
N SER A 22 7.59 1.38 2.02
CA SER A 22 7.96 1.55 3.43
C SER A 22 9.39 1.12 3.73
N PHE A 23 9.84 0.01 3.13
CA PHE A 23 11.24 -0.44 3.23
C PHE A 23 12.18 0.36 2.32
N GLN A 24 11.72 0.75 1.14
CA GLN A 24 12.50 1.43 0.10
C GLN A 24 12.11 2.90 -0.06
N ARG A 25 12.21 3.70 1.02
CA ARG A 25 11.79 5.12 1.03
C ARG A 25 12.45 5.97 -0.07
N LYS A 26 13.68 5.64 -0.48
CA LYS A 26 14.38 6.31 -1.59
C LYS A 26 13.67 6.08 -2.94
N LEU A 27 13.11 4.90 -3.17
CA LEU A 27 12.33 4.61 -4.37
C LEU A 27 10.98 5.34 -4.36
N PHE A 28 10.35 5.47 -3.19
CA PHE A 28 9.12 6.25 -3.04
C PHE A 28 9.31 7.70 -3.49
N VAL A 29 10.33 8.39 -2.95
CA VAL A 29 10.63 9.78 -3.34
C VAL A 29 10.93 9.87 -4.83
N ARG A 30 11.67 8.90 -5.37
CA ARG A 30 12.03 8.88 -6.79
C ARG A 30 10.83 8.71 -7.73
N PHE A 31 9.77 8.04 -7.28
CA PHE A 31 8.57 7.79 -8.09
C PHE A 31 7.50 8.86 -7.91
N PHE A 32 7.30 9.35 -6.69
CA PHE A 32 6.16 10.21 -6.34
C PHE A 32 6.50 11.69 -6.22
N VAL A 33 7.77 12.04 -6.06
CA VAL A 33 8.20 13.44 -5.91
C VAL A 33 8.78 13.94 -7.24
N PRO A 34 8.49 15.18 -7.67
CA PRO A 34 9.15 15.82 -8.81
C PRO A 34 10.68 15.91 -8.61
N ARG A 35 11.46 15.83 -9.70
CA ARG A 35 12.94 15.74 -9.62
C ARG A 35 13.58 16.95 -8.96
N ASP A 36 12.97 18.11 -9.16
CA ASP A 36 13.30 19.41 -8.59
C ASP A 36 13.23 19.42 -7.05
N GLU A 37 12.31 18.65 -6.47
CA GLU A 37 12.12 18.56 -5.01
C GLU A 37 12.83 17.34 -4.38
N TRP A 38 13.45 16.47 -5.18
CA TRP A 38 14.07 15.23 -4.66
C TRP A 38 15.08 15.48 -3.57
N LYS A 39 15.95 16.48 -3.71
CA LYS A 39 16.99 16.75 -2.69
C LYS A 39 16.37 17.16 -1.36
N GLU A 40 15.29 17.93 -1.39
CA GLU A 40 14.64 18.46 -0.20
C GLU A 40 13.81 17.36 0.48
N ALA A 41 13.03 16.61 -0.31
CA ALA A 41 12.30 15.44 0.14
C ALA A 41 13.22 14.33 0.68
N LEU A 42 14.33 14.00 -0.02
CA LEU A 42 15.31 13.03 0.50
C LEU A 42 16.07 13.54 1.72
N ARG A 43 16.07 14.84 2.01
CA ARG A 43 16.73 15.41 3.18
C ARG A 43 15.78 15.51 4.38
N SER A 44 14.48 15.67 4.14
CA SER A 44 13.44 15.70 5.17
C SER A 44 12.94 14.30 5.57
N LEU A 45 12.78 13.36 4.62
CA LEU A 45 12.35 11.98 4.89
C LEU A 45 13.27 11.10 5.78
N PRO A 46 14.61 11.24 5.83
CA PRO A 46 15.47 10.26 6.49
C PRO A 46 15.36 10.24 8.00
N ARG A 47 14.80 11.28 8.63
CA ARG A 47 14.95 11.48 10.07
C ARG A 47 13.69 11.19 10.87
N ASP A 48 12.52 11.14 10.23
CA ASP A 48 11.27 10.95 10.96
C ASP A 48 10.87 9.47 11.04
N PRO A 49 10.92 8.84 12.23
CA PRO A 49 10.40 7.49 12.43
C PRO A 49 8.88 7.42 12.17
N GLU A 50 8.18 8.54 12.23
CA GLU A 50 6.74 8.63 11.98
C GLU A 50 6.36 8.34 10.53
N PHE A 51 7.17 8.76 9.55
CA PHE A 51 6.86 8.54 8.13
C PHE A 51 6.82 7.05 7.77
N GLY A 52 7.83 6.30 8.23
CA GLY A 52 7.87 4.85 8.04
C GLY A 52 6.72 4.14 8.76
N ARG A 53 6.35 4.62 9.95
CA ARG A 53 5.23 4.10 10.73
C ARG A 53 3.88 4.37 10.05
N GLY A 54 3.66 5.58 9.54
CA GLY A 54 2.47 5.97 8.80
C GLY A 54 2.25 5.11 7.56
N MET A 55 3.29 4.92 6.74
CA MET A 55 3.20 4.03 5.57
C MET A 55 2.90 2.57 5.95
N ARG A 56 3.46 2.06 7.04
CA ARG A 56 3.13 0.70 7.52
C ARG A 56 1.68 0.59 7.95
N ILE A 57 1.15 1.60 8.66
CA ILE A 57 -0.25 1.63 9.06
C ILE A 57 -1.16 1.61 7.82
N VAL A 58 -0.86 2.44 6.81
CA VAL A 58 -1.64 2.47 5.56
C VAL A 58 -1.56 1.14 4.82
N ALA A 59 -0.38 0.52 4.73
CA ALA A 59 -0.22 -0.78 4.11
C ALA A 59 -1.02 -1.89 4.83
N VAL A 60 -0.98 -1.90 6.16
CA VAL A 60 -1.76 -2.85 6.98
C VAL A 60 -3.26 -2.63 6.78
N LEU A 61 -3.71 -1.38 6.72
CA LEU A 61 -5.12 -1.05 6.48
C LEU A 61 -5.58 -1.54 5.11
N GLN A 62 -4.79 -1.31 4.06
CA GLN A 62 -5.10 -1.79 2.71
C GLN A 62 -5.12 -3.32 2.63
N PHE A 63 -4.22 -3.99 3.37
CA PHE A 63 -4.20 -5.44 3.45
C PHE A 63 -5.42 -5.99 4.20
N ALA A 64 -5.85 -5.34 5.28
CA ALA A 64 -7.06 -5.71 6.02
C ALA A 64 -8.32 -5.55 5.14
N VAL A 65 -8.42 -4.45 4.40
CA VAL A 65 -9.51 -4.23 3.43
C VAL A 65 -9.50 -5.28 2.33
N ALA A 66 -8.32 -5.62 1.78
CA ALA A 66 -8.19 -6.72 0.83
C ALA A 66 -8.72 -8.03 1.43
N LEU A 67 -8.27 -8.39 2.63
CA LEU A 67 -8.71 -9.61 3.33
C LEU A 67 -10.23 -9.70 3.50
N VAL A 68 -10.89 -8.59 3.85
CA VAL A 68 -12.36 -8.53 3.94
C VAL A 68 -13.01 -8.82 2.59
N PHE A 69 -12.55 -8.18 1.51
CA PHE A 69 -13.07 -8.47 0.17
C PHE A 69 -12.83 -9.91 -0.26
N GLY A 70 -11.67 -10.47 0.06
CA GLY A 70 -11.34 -11.87 -0.23
C GLY A 70 -12.24 -12.84 0.52
N LEU A 71 -12.46 -12.63 1.82
CA LEU A 71 -13.34 -13.45 2.66
C LEU A 71 -14.80 -13.36 2.22
N VAL A 72 -15.30 -12.16 1.90
CA VAL A 72 -16.66 -11.97 1.39
C VAL A 72 -16.83 -12.67 0.04
N SER A 73 -15.85 -12.56 -0.85
CA SER A 73 -15.88 -13.26 -2.14
C SER A 73 -15.89 -14.78 -1.97
N LEU A 74 -15.06 -15.32 -1.07
CA LEU A 74 -15.01 -16.75 -0.77
C LEU A 74 -16.32 -17.24 -0.18
N TRP A 75 -16.89 -16.50 0.77
CA TRP A 75 -18.17 -16.82 1.40
C TRP A 75 -19.31 -16.88 0.38
N LEU A 76 -19.40 -15.87 -0.50
CA LEU A 76 -20.39 -15.85 -1.57
C LEU A 76 -20.23 -17.04 -2.52
N THR A 77 -18.99 -17.40 -2.88
CA THR A 77 -18.71 -18.55 -3.77
C THR A 77 -19.03 -19.90 -3.11
N LEU A 78 -19.01 -19.98 -1.78
CA LEU A 78 -19.24 -21.22 -1.03
C LEU A 78 -20.71 -21.42 -0.65
N VAL A 79 -21.50 -20.34 -0.62
CA VAL A 79 -22.93 -20.33 -0.30
C VAL A 79 -23.82 -20.47 -1.54
N GLU A 80 -23.34 -20.02 -2.70
CA GLU A 80 -23.99 -20.22 -4.01
C GLU A 80 -23.67 -21.61 -4.59
#